data_AF-A0A8T4B2K1-F1
#
_entry.id   AF-A0A8T4B2K1-F1
#
_cell.length_a   1.000
_cell.length_b   1.000
_cell.length_c   1.000
_cell.angle_alpha   90.00
_cell.angle_beta   90.00
_cell.angle_gamma   90.00
#
_symmetry.space_group_name_H-M   'P 1'
#
loop_
_entity.id
_entity.type
_entity.pdbx_description
1 polymer ?
#
loop_
_entity_poly.entity_id
_entity_poly.type
_entity_poly.pdbx_seq_one_letter_code
_entity_poly.pdbx_strand_id
1 'polypeptide(L)'
;MEIADSESHQYSGTYPCRLPVWWARVGEPGPHLEEEGVTGMNIVLRIEKRFTRLERILAKILRAPREVRRPFDQLNSMLWELCDGTRSFQEVCSAMDSTFNEDIAPAVDRTAAGIDALKSRNLMTLLREPFTGKWLISPGTTPKNQTLTAVDEHRKFDVEPRSEKERDAAKEDEPNSQQVVQSS
;
A
#
# COMPACT_ATOMS: atom_id res chain seq x y z
N MET A 1 -12.12 -10.96 -18.59
CA MET A 1 -11.54 -10.99 -19.95
C MET A 1 -10.07 -11.34 -19.74
N GLU A 2 -9.55 -12.41 -20.36
CA GLU A 2 -8.12 -12.74 -20.21
C GLU A 2 -7.31 -11.69 -20.97
N ILE A 3 -6.43 -10.99 -20.27
CA ILE A 3 -5.47 -10.09 -20.91
C ILE A 3 -4.33 -10.95 -21.46
N ALA A 4 -4.07 -10.83 -22.76
CA ALA A 4 -2.93 -11.48 -23.38
C ALA A 4 -1.63 -11.14 -22.61
N ASP A 5 -0.72 -12.11 -22.50
CA ASP A 5 0.60 -12.00 -21.85
C ASP A 5 0.63 -11.99 -20.31
N SER A 6 -0.50 -11.89 -19.60
CA SER A 6 -0.50 -11.89 -18.13
C SER A 6 -0.06 -13.24 -17.53
N GLU A 7 -0.41 -14.34 -18.19
CA GLU A 7 -0.08 -15.72 -17.76
C GLU A 7 1.39 -16.07 -17.89
N SER A 8 2.08 -15.51 -18.89
CA SER A 8 3.52 -15.71 -19.12
C SER A 8 4.41 -14.75 -18.35
N HIS A 9 3.83 -13.73 -17.69
CA HIS A 9 4.59 -12.72 -16.96
C HIS A 9 5.19 -13.28 -15.68
N GLN A 10 6.34 -12.74 -15.24
CA GLN A 10 7.05 -13.16 -14.01
C GLN A 10 6.22 -13.05 -12.71
N TYR A 11 5.10 -12.31 -12.73
CA TYR A 11 4.19 -12.12 -11.60
C TYR A 11 2.91 -12.95 -11.71
N SER A 12 2.79 -13.76 -12.75
CA SER A 12 1.69 -14.70 -12.91
C SER A 12 1.53 -15.58 -11.67
N GLY A 13 0.28 -15.68 -11.18
CA GLY A 13 -0.06 -16.50 -10.01
C GLY A 13 0.42 -15.93 -8.66
N THR A 14 0.90 -14.69 -8.64
CA THR A 14 1.23 -13.99 -7.39
C THR A 14 0.10 -13.05 -6.95
N TYR A 15 0.10 -12.69 -5.67
CA TYR A 15 -0.88 -11.83 -5.03
C TYR A 15 -0.18 -10.56 -4.53
N PRO A 16 -0.29 -9.43 -5.25
CA PRO A 16 0.27 -8.15 -4.82
C PRO A 16 -0.39 -7.67 -3.53
N CYS A 17 0.43 -7.36 -2.53
CA CYS A 17 -0.04 -6.96 -1.21
C CYS A 17 0.75 -5.74 -0.69
N ARG A 18 0.02 -4.74 -0.22
CA ARG A 18 0.56 -3.55 0.47
C ARG A 18 1.36 -3.95 1.70
N LEU A 19 2.48 -3.25 1.93
CA LEU A 19 3.25 -3.35 3.16
C LEU A 19 2.76 -2.31 4.19
N PRO A 20 3.04 -2.52 5.50
CA PRO A 20 2.61 -1.59 6.55
C PRO A 20 3.17 -0.18 6.34
N VAL A 21 2.28 0.76 6.03
CA VAL A 21 2.57 2.19 5.90
C VAL A 21 1.30 2.97 6.22
N TRP A 22 1.44 4.17 6.76
CA TRP A 22 0.27 5.05 6.91
C TRP A 22 -0.16 5.56 5.53
N TRP A 23 -1.43 5.40 5.22
CA TRP A 23 -2.05 5.89 3.99
C TRP A 23 -3.49 6.33 4.23
N ALA A 24 -4.02 7.17 3.35
CA ALA A 24 -5.42 7.58 3.36
C ALA A 24 -5.90 7.90 1.93
N ARG A 25 -7.21 7.90 1.74
CA ARG A 25 -7.87 8.41 0.54
C ARG A 25 -8.12 9.91 0.67
N VAL A 26 -7.98 10.63 -0.44
CA VAL A 26 -8.17 12.09 -0.52
C VAL A 26 -8.81 12.49 -1.84
N GLY A 27 -9.54 13.61 -1.80
CA GLY A 27 -10.14 14.20 -3.00
C GLY A 27 -11.47 13.56 -3.36
N GLU A 28 -11.79 13.57 -4.65
CA GLU A 28 -13.00 12.97 -5.21
C GLU A 28 -12.64 11.69 -5.97
N PRO A 29 -13.56 10.71 -6.06
CA PRO A 29 -13.38 9.50 -6.87
C PRO A 29 -13.10 9.81 -8.35
N GLY A 30 -12.10 9.16 -8.91
CA GLY A 30 -11.83 9.11 -10.35
C GLY A 30 -12.50 7.93 -11.08
N PRO A 31 -12.04 7.56 -12.28
CA PRO A 31 -12.40 6.28 -12.90
C PRO A 31 -12.02 5.12 -11.99
N HIS A 32 -12.98 4.22 -11.72
CA HIS A 32 -12.80 3.07 -10.86
C HIS A 32 -13.82 1.98 -11.19
N LEU A 33 -13.58 0.81 -10.60
CA LEU A 33 -14.51 -0.31 -10.61
C LEU A 33 -15.37 -0.26 -9.35
N GLU A 34 -16.65 -0.61 -9.49
CA GLU A 34 -17.57 -0.78 -8.36
C GLU A 34 -17.34 -2.13 -7.68
N GLU A 35 -16.15 -2.30 -7.08
CA GLU A 35 -15.74 -3.50 -6.35
C GLU A 35 -15.41 -3.21 -4.89
N GLU A 36 -15.46 -4.25 -4.04
CA GLU A 36 -15.07 -4.11 -2.64
C GLU A 36 -13.60 -3.65 -2.50
N GLY A 37 -13.37 -2.71 -1.59
CA GLY A 37 -12.04 -2.15 -1.31
C GLY A 37 -11.58 -1.06 -2.28
N VAL A 38 -12.33 -0.81 -3.35
CA VAL A 38 -11.99 0.16 -4.40
C VAL A 38 -12.86 1.38 -4.28
N THR A 39 -12.27 2.57 -4.30
CA THR A 39 -13.01 3.84 -4.25
C THR A 39 -12.71 4.76 -5.43
N GLY A 40 -11.57 4.55 -6.11
CA GLY A 40 -11.11 5.46 -7.16
C GLY A 40 -10.55 6.78 -6.63
N MET A 41 -10.51 6.97 -5.31
CA MET A 41 -9.97 8.19 -4.72
C MET A 41 -8.44 8.19 -4.79
N ASN A 42 -7.84 9.37 -4.82
CA ASN A 42 -6.39 9.47 -4.78
C ASN A 42 -5.84 9.02 -3.42
N ILE A 43 -4.72 8.31 -3.44
CA ILE A 43 -4.04 7.84 -2.24
C ILE A 43 -2.93 8.81 -1.85
N VAL A 44 -2.76 9.02 -0.54
CA VAL A 44 -1.62 9.74 0.00
C VAL A 44 -0.96 8.94 1.11
N LEU A 45 0.36 8.79 1.00
CA LEU A 45 1.19 8.16 2.02
C LEU A 45 1.79 9.22 2.95
N ARG A 46 1.91 8.86 4.23
CA ARG A 46 2.73 9.59 5.21
C ARG A 46 3.86 8.69 5.67
N ILE A 47 5.09 9.15 5.43
CA ILE A 47 6.30 8.39 5.75
C ILE A 47 7.20 9.26 6.63
N GLU A 48 7.71 8.69 7.72
CA GLU A 48 8.69 9.36 8.58
C GLU A 48 10.02 9.56 7.84
N LYS A 49 10.56 10.78 7.87
CA LYS A 49 11.89 11.07 7.36
C LYS A 49 12.94 10.60 8.36
N ARG A 50 13.66 9.53 8.00
CA ARG A 50 14.82 9.07 8.78
C ARG A 50 16.01 9.99 8.55
N PHE A 51 16.28 10.88 9.51
CA PHE A 51 17.47 11.73 9.50
C PHE A 51 18.69 10.97 10.06
N THR A 52 19.78 11.01 9.31
CA THR A 52 21.11 10.66 9.84
C THR A 52 21.54 11.66 10.92
N ARG A 53 22.60 11.34 11.69
CA ARG A 53 23.04 12.19 12.82
C ARG A 53 23.37 13.62 12.39
N LEU A 54 24.03 13.79 11.24
CA LEU A 54 24.40 15.09 10.68
C LEU A 54 23.16 15.84 10.19
N GLU A 55 22.29 15.18 9.43
CA GLU A 55 21.05 15.79 8.94
C GLU A 55 20.12 16.18 10.08
N ARG A 56 20.16 15.52 11.23
CA ARG A 56 19.34 15.86 12.39
C ARG A 56 19.72 17.22 12.99
N ILE A 57 21.01 17.57 12.97
CA ILE A 57 21.48 18.88 13.41
C ILE A 57 20.99 19.94 12.44
N LEU A 58 21.19 19.71 11.14
CA LEU A 58 20.74 20.63 10.10
C LEU A 58 19.21 20.78 10.08
N ALA A 59 18.47 19.69 10.27
CA ALA A 59 17.02 19.68 10.33
C ALA A 59 16.47 20.49 11.51
N LYS A 60 17.17 20.50 12.66
CA LYS A 60 16.81 21.37 13.79
C LYS A 60 17.03 22.84 13.46
N ILE A 61 18.14 23.18 12.81
CA ILE A 61 18.47 24.55 12.41
C ILE A 61 17.45 25.07 11.38
N LEU A 62 17.13 24.24 10.38
CA LEU A 62 16.24 24.61 9.27
C LEU A 62 14.75 24.32 9.54
N ARG A 63 14.40 23.82 10.74
CA ARG A 63 13.04 23.34 11.08
C ARG A 63 12.45 22.41 9.99
N ALA A 64 13.28 21.50 9.48
CA ALA A 64 12.89 20.63 8.37
C ALA A 64 11.74 19.69 8.80
N PRO A 65 10.74 19.47 7.92
CA PRO A 65 9.61 18.59 8.24
C PRO A 65 10.10 17.17 8.49
N ARG A 66 9.58 16.54 9.56
CA ARG A 66 9.92 15.17 9.97
C ARG A 66 9.14 14.09 9.23
N GLU A 67 8.13 14.49 8.49
CA GLU A 67 7.30 13.61 7.68
C GLU A 67 7.32 14.04 6.23
N VAL A 68 7.20 13.06 5.35
CA VAL A 68 7.07 13.24 3.92
C VAL A 68 5.71 12.75 3.50
N ARG A 69 4.98 13.62 2.80
CA ARG A 69 3.69 13.27 2.19
C ARG A 69 3.93 12.97 0.72
N ARG A 70 3.42 11.83 0.27
CA ARG A 70 3.54 11.37 -1.12
C ARG A 70 2.15 11.09 -1.66
N PRO A 71 1.53 12.06 -2.38
CA PRO A 71 0.33 11.76 -3.13
C PRO A 71 0.69 10.83 -4.29
N PHE A 72 -0.17 9.85 -4.54
CA PHE A 72 -0.12 9.05 -5.75
C PHE A 72 -0.90 9.74 -6.86
N ASP A 73 -0.52 9.44 -8.10
CA ASP A 73 -1.39 9.70 -9.24
C ASP A 73 -2.57 8.72 -9.24
N GLN A 74 -3.49 8.92 -10.17
CA GLN A 74 -4.72 8.14 -10.25
C GLN A 74 -4.46 6.64 -10.54
N LEU A 75 -3.53 6.33 -11.45
CA LEU A 75 -3.17 4.95 -11.79
C LEU A 75 -2.57 4.22 -10.58
N ASN A 76 -1.59 4.83 -9.90
CA ASN A 76 -0.97 4.23 -8.73
C ASN A 76 -1.91 4.18 -7.53
N SER A 77 -2.87 5.10 -7.44
CA SER A 77 -3.92 5.07 -6.41
C SER A 77 -4.85 3.88 -6.61
N MET A 78 -5.33 3.65 -7.84
CA MET A 78 -6.13 2.47 -8.16
C MET A 78 -5.35 1.18 -7.94
N LEU A 79 -4.09 1.12 -8.41
CA LEU A 79 -3.22 -0.03 -8.19
C LEU A 79 -3.04 -0.30 -6.69
N TRP A 80 -2.86 0.73 -5.87
CA TRP A 80 -2.75 0.60 -4.42
C TRP A 80 -4.00 -0.01 -3.79
N GLU A 81 -5.19 0.44 -4.17
CA GLU A 81 -6.46 -0.10 -3.65
C GLU A 81 -6.68 -1.56 -4.07
N LEU A 82 -6.36 -1.92 -5.31
CA LEU A 82 -6.48 -3.29 -5.82
C LEU A 82 -5.52 -4.28 -5.15
N CYS A 83 -4.35 -3.82 -4.71
CA CYS A 83 -3.27 -4.66 -4.18
C CYS A 83 -3.38 -4.91 -2.66
N ASP A 84 -4.53 -5.37 -2.20
CA ASP A 84 -4.75 -5.76 -0.81
C ASP A 84 -4.30 -7.20 -0.49
N GLY A 85 -3.81 -7.92 -1.49
CA GLY A 85 -3.36 -9.31 -1.41
C GLY A 85 -4.47 -10.35 -1.57
N THR A 86 -5.70 -9.93 -1.88
CA THR A 86 -6.79 -10.86 -2.24
C THR A 86 -6.79 -11.21 -3.72
N ARG A 87 -6.49 -10.22 -4.56
CA ARG A 87 -6.46 -10.34 -6.02
C ARG A 87 -5.11 -10.85 -6.49
N SER A 88 -5.15 -11.75 -7.46
CA SER A 88 -3.99 -12.17 -8.25
C SER A 88 -3.50 -11.04 -9.16
N PHE A 89 -2.24 -11.13 -9.59
CA PHE A 89 -1.67 -10.18 -10.54
C PHE A 89 -2.51 -10.04 -11.82
N GLN A 90 -3.08 -11.14 -12.32
CA GLN A 90 -3.93 -11.14 -13.51
C GLN A 90 -5.25 -10.40 -13.30
N GLU A 91 -5.89 -10.60 -12.14
CA GLU A 91 -7.10 -9.86 -11.78
C GLU A 91 -6.81 -8.37 -11.65
N VAL A 92 -5.67 -8.00 -11.06
CA VAL A 92 -5.23 -6.59 -11.00
C VAL A 92 -5.00 -6.01 -12.40
N CYS A 93 -4.32 -6.74 -13.30
CA CYS A 93 -4.14 -6.28 -14.68
C CYS A 93 -5.50 -6.09 -15.39
N SER A 94 -6.42 -7.06 -15.26
CA SER A 94 -7.77 -6.99 -15.81
C SER A 94 -8.54 -5.77 -15.29
N ALA A 95 -8.42 -5.49 -14.00
CA ALA A 95 -9.08 -4.36 -13.37
C ALA A 95 -8.50 -3.02 -13.85
N MET A 96 -7.18 -2.93 -13.95
CA MET A 96 -6.47 -1.74 -14.43
C MET A 96 -6.80 -1.44 -15.91
N ASP A 97 -6.79 -2.47 -16.77
CA ASP A 97 -7.15 -2.35 -18.19
C ASP A 97 -8.61 -1.91 -18.37
N SER A 98 -9.54 -2.54 -17.64
CA SER A 98 -10.97 -2.20 -17.72
C SER A 98 -11.26 -0.76 -17.27
N THR A 99 -10.47 -0.24 -16.33
CA THR A 99 -10.66 1.11 -15.77
C THR A 99 -10.07 2.18 -16.68
N PHE A 100 -8.87 1.94 -17.25
CA PHE A 100 -8.09 2.98 -17.92
C PHE A 100 -7.90 2.76 -19.43
N ASN A 101 -8.24 1.59 -19.96
CA ASN A 101 -8.25 1.24 -21.38
C ASN A 101 -6.96 1.71 -22.10
N GLU A 102 -7.06 2.69 -23.00
CA GLU A 102 -5.93 3.19 -23.79
C GLU A 102 -4.84 3.86 -22.93
N ASP A 103 -5.18 4.44 -21.78
CA ASP A 103 -4.23 5.18 -20.93
C ASP A 103 -3.20 4.27 -20.22
N ILE A 104 -3.48 2.97 -20.16
CA ILE A 104 -2.65 1.97 -19.48
C ILE A 104 -1.97 0.99 -20.46
N ALA A 105 -2.36 0.99 -21.74
CA ALA A 105 -1.87 0.02 -22.71
C ALA A 105 -0.33 0.11 -22.90
N PRO A 106 0.40 -1.03 -22.86
CA PRO A 106 -0.04 -2.38 -22.51
C PRO A 106 -0.22 -2.56 -20.98
N ALA A 107 -1.41 -3.00 -20.57
CA ALA A 107 -1.79 -2.99 -19.15
C ALA A 107 -0.92 -3.90 -18.28
N VAL A 108 -0.48 -5.05 -18.79
CA VAL A 108 0.39 -5.99 -18.05
C VAL A 108 1.71 -5.34 -17.67
N ASP A 109 2.43 -4.78 -18.65
CA ASP A 109 3.74 -4.16 -18.42
C ASP A 109 3.62 -2.90 -17.55
N ARG A 110 2.58 -2.09 -17.78
CA ARG A 110 2.34 -0.86 -17.01
C ARG A 110 2.03 -1.19 -15.55
N THR A 111 1.20 -2.21 -15.30
CA THR A 111 0.86 -2.70 -13.96
C THR A 111 2.10 -3.27 -13.27
N ALA A 112 2.87 -4.11 -13.97
CA ALA A 112 4.13 -4.65 -13.45
C ALA A 112 5.13 -3.54 -13.07
N ALA A 113 5.28 -2.52 -13.91
CA ALA A 113 6.14 -1.37 -13.64
C ALA A 113 5.68 -0.57 -12.41
N GLY A 114 4.36 -0.39 -12.22
CA GLY A 114 3.78 0.23 -11.03
C GLY A 114 4.07 -0.58 -9.76
N ILE A 115 3.89 -1.91 -9.83
CA ILE A 115 4.22 -2.83 -8.74
C ILE A 115 5.71 -2.76 -8.40
N ASP A 116 6.61 -2.73 -9.37
CA ASP A 116 8.05 -2.64 -9.14
C ASP A 116 8.49 -1.29 -8.59
N ALA A 117 7.84 -0.21 -9.03
CA ALA A 117 7.99 1.10 -8.45
C ALA A 117 7.59 1.11 -6.95
N LEU A 118 6.53 0.40 -6.55
CA LEU A 118 6.11 0.31 -5.15
C LEU A 118 7.00 -0.64 -4.33
N LYS A 119 7.41 -1.77 -4.91
CA LYS A 119 8.33 -2.74 -4.28
C LYS A 119 9.70 -2.12 -4.00
N SER A 120 10.28 -1.40 -4.95
CA SER A 120 11.57 -0.71 -4.77
C SER A 120 11.56 0.36 -3.67
N ARG A 121 10.37 0.82 -3.26
CA ARG A 121 10.15 1.76 -2.16
C ARG A 121 9.72 1.08 -0.86
N ASN A 122 9.73 -0.25 -0.80
CA ASN A 122 9.25 -1.05 0.34
C ASN A 122 7.79 -0.77 0.72
N LEU A 123 6.95 -0.48 -0.27
CA LEU A 123 5.52 -0.19 -0.06
C LEU A 123 4.62 -1.38 -0.44
N MET A 124 5.14 -2.34 -1.19
CA MET A 124 4.40 -3.49 -1.69
C MET A 124 5.28 -4.72 -1.76
N THR A 125 4.66 -5.90 -1.69
CA THR A 125 5.28 -7.19 -1.91
C THR A 125 4.38 -8.08 -2.78
N LEU A 126 4.93 -9.19 -3.28
CA LEU A 126 4.19 -10.20 -4.02
C LEU A 126 4.16 -11.48 -3.20
N LEU A 127 2.97 -12.02 -2.94
CA LEU A 127 2.77 -13.26 -2.21
C LEU A 127 2.51 -14.41 -3.18
N ARG A 128 2.83 -15.65 -2.76
CA ARG A 128 2.49 -16.86 -3.54
C ARG A 128 1.08 -17.37 -3.26
N GLU A 129 0.49 -16.90 -2.17
CA GLU A 129 -0.84 -17.27 -1.69
C GLU A 129 -1.59 -16.01 -1.27
N PRO A 130 -2.94 -16.03 -1.26
CA PRO A 130 -3.74 -14.89 -0.80
C PRO A 130 -3.35 -14.41 0.60
N PHE A 131 -3.45 -13.10 0.82
CA PHE A 131 -3.04 -12.49 2.06
C PHE A 131 -3.93 -12.93 3.24
N THR A 132 -3.26 -13.44 4.28
CA THR A 132 -3.90 -14.01 5.47
C THR A 132 -3.96 -13.04 6.65
N GLY A 133 -3.62 -11.76 6.48
CA GLY A 133 -3.64 -10.78 7.57
C GLY A 133 -2.40 -10.82 8.48
N LYS A 134 -1.24 -11.23 7.96
CA LYS A 134 0.04 -11.29 8.73
C LYS A 134 0.53 -9.93 9.22
N TRP A 135 -0.01 -8.83 8.68
CA TRP A 135 0.27 -7.47 9.10
C TRP A 135 -0.93 -6.56 8.82
N LEU A 136 -0.90 -5.34 9.35
CA LEU A 136 -1.94 -4.33 9.14
C LEU A 136 -1.76 -3.65 7.78
N ILE A 137 -2.84 -3.61 7.00
CA ILE A 137 -2.94 -2.85 5.75
C ILE A 137 -4.00 -1.74 5.80
N SER A 138 -4.67 -1.58 6.94
CA SER A 138 -5.77 -0.63 7.13
C SER A 138 -5.34 0.82 6.91
N PRO A 139 -6.19 1.64 6.27
CA PRO A 139 -5.93 3.07 6.12
C PRO A 139 -5.86 3.75 7.50
N GLY A 140 -5.15 4.88 7.57
CA GLY A 140 -5.00 5.69 8.78
C GLY A 140 -4.13 5.07 9.89
N THR A 141 -3.65 3.84 9.72
CA THR A 141 -2.89 3.11 10.74
C THR A 141 -1.41 3.46 10.66
N THR A 142 -0.81 3.87 11.79
CA THR A 142 0.64 4.12 11.87
C THR A 142 1.36 2.83 12.25
N PRO A 143 2.30 2.31 11.44
CA PRO A 143 3.07 1.12 11.80
C PRO A 143 3.93 1.33 13.06
N LYS A 144 4.15 0.28 13.86
CA LYS A 144 4.89 0.32 15.14
C LYS A 144 6.30 0.95 15.04
N ASN A 145 6.91 0.89 13.86
CA ASN A 145 8.27 1.38 13.59
C ASN A 145 8.32 2.79 12.98
N GLN A 146 7.19 3.49 12.91
CA GLN A 146 7.10 4.87 12.43
C GLN A 146 6.50 5.79 13.48
N THR A 147 7.07 6.98 13.61
CA THR A 147 6.51 8.06 14.43
C THR A 147 5.98 9.17 13.53
N LEU A 148 4.66 9.25 13.40
CA LEU A 148 3.99 10.31 12.65
C LEU A 148 3.38 11.33 13.61
N THR A 149 3.33 12.60 13.21
CA THR A 149 2.62 13.61 13.99
C THR A 149 1.11 13.37 13.96
N ALA A 150 0.36 13.99 14.88
CA ALA A 150 -1.10 13.96 14.80
C ALA A 150 -1.57 14.40 13.41
N VAL A 151 -2.63 13.74 12.93
CA VAL A 151 -3.30 14.12 11.68
C VAL A 151 -3.86 15.54 11.87
N ASP A 152 -3.58 16.42 10.91
CA ASP A 152 -4.14 17.77 10.88
C ASP A 152 -5.66 17.68 10.64
N GLU A 153 -6.46 18.07 11.62
CA GLU A 153 -7.93 17.99 11.60
C GLU A 153 -8.55 18.78 10.44
N HIS A 154 -7.83 19.75 9.86
CA HIS A 154 -8.33 20.55 8.75
C HIS A 154 -8.25 19.82 7.40
N ARG A 155 -7.65 18.62 7.37
CA ARG A 155 -7.50 17.83 6.14
C ARG A 155 -8.49 16.68 6.12
N LYS A 156 -9.28 16.65 5.03
CA LYS A 156 -10.22 15.57 4.73
C LYS A 156 -9.45 14.32 4.28
N PHE A 157 -8.98 13.52 5.23
CA PHE A 157 -8.49 12.17 4.98
C PHE A 157 -9.62 11.18 5.22
N ASP A 158 -9.96 10.40 4.20
CA ASP A 158 -10.78 9.21 4.38
C ASP A 158 -9.84 8.06 4.81
N VAL A 159 -10.08 7.59 6.04
CA VAL A 159 -9.38 6.45 6.66
C VAL A 159 -10.33 5.30 6.99
N GLU A 160 -11.51 5.28 6.37
CA GLU A 160 -12.54 4.27 6.62
C GLU A 160 -12.23 2.95 5.89
N PRO A 161 -12.08 1.81 6.58
CA PRO A 161 -11.82 0.53 5.91
C PRO A 161 -12.90 0.16 4.88
N ARG A 162 -12.51 -0.15 3.64
CA ARG A 162 -13.45 -0.45 2.53
C ARG A 162 -13.51 -1.91 2.15
N SER A 163 -12.58 -2.75 2.61
CA SER A 163 -12.63 -4.21 2.44
C SER A 163 -12.54 -4.96 3.76
N GLU A 164 -12.95 -6.24 3.76
CA GLU A 164 -12.75 -7.13 4.92
C GLU A 164 -11.30 -7.16 5.38
N LYS A 165 -10.35 -7.17 4.43
CA LYS A 165 -8.91 -7.17 4.77
C LYS A 165 -8.42 -5.88 5.39
N GLU A 166 -9.08 -4.76 5.11
CA GLU A 166 -8.80 -3.50 5.79
C GLU A 166 -9.45 -3.42 7.17
N ARG A 167 -10.56 -4.15 7.40
CA ARG A 167 -11.25 -4.24 8.69
C ARG A 167 -10.59 -5.23 9.64
N ASP A 168 -10.06 -6.31 9.10
CA ASP A 168 -9.37 -7.35 9.86
C ASP A 168 -8.05 -6.81 10.40
N ALA A 169 -8.13 -6.26 11.61
CA ALA A 169 -6.98 -5.94 12.43
C ALA A 169 -6.11 -7.21 12.59
N ALA A 170 -4.78 -7.03 12.55
CA ALA A 170 -3.80 -8.08 12.69
C ALA A 170 -4.22 -9.02 13.83
N LYS A 171 -4.53 -10.26 13.45
CA LYS A 171 -4.65 -11.38 14.38
C LYS A 171 -3.26 -11.56 14.98
N GLU A 172 -3.06 -10.94 16.14
CA GLU A 172 -2.01 -11.15 17.14
C GLU A 172 -0.58 -11.36 16.59
N ASP A 173 0.25 -10.32 16.71
CA ASP A 173 1.63 -10.56 17.19
C ASP A 173 1.51 -10.99 18.66
N GLU A 174 1.22 -12.26 18.94
CA GLU A 174 1.55 -12.81 20.26
C GLU A 174 3.08 -12.73 20.41
N PRO A 175 3.60 -12.10 21.47
CA PRO A 175 5.03 -12.18 21.75
C PRO A 175 5.32 -13.63 22.11
N ASN A 176 6.16 -14.30 21.31
CA ASN A 176 6.74 -15.60 21.64
C ASN A 176 7.51 -15.48 22.97
N SER A 177 6.78 -15.60 24.08
CA SER A 177 7.28 -15.57 25.44
C SER A 177 7.44 -17.00 25.89
N GLN A 178 8.37 -17.73 25.29
CA GLN A 178 8.87 -19.00 25.83
C GLN A 178 10.17 -19.44 25.13
N GLN A 179 11.29 -18.91 25.60
CA GLN A 179 12.48 -19.71 25.87
C GLN A 179 13.38 -18.99 26.89
N VAL A 180 12.84 -18.81 28.11
CA VAL A 180 13.66 -18.77 29.32
C VAL A 180 13.39 -20.09 30.02
N VAL A 181 14.23 -21.09 29.79
CA VAL A 181 14.61 -22.10 30.79
C VAL A 181 15.79 -22.92 30.26
N GLN A 182 16.74 -23.15 31.17
CA GLN A 182 17.87 -24.08 31.15
C GLN A 182 19.24 -23.51 30.78
N SER A 183 19.85 -22.83 31.76
CA SER A 183 21.28 -22.92 32.07
C SER A 183 21.48 -22.52 33.53
N SER A 184 21.25 -23.48 34.45
CA SER A 184 21.80 -23.56 35.80
C SER A 184 21.80 -25.02 36.23
#